data_AF-A0A6G1FFW6-F1
#
_entry.id   AF-A0A6G1FFW6-F1
#
_cell.length_a   1.000
_cell.length_b   1.000
_cell.length_c   1.000
_cell.angle_alpha   90.00
_cell.angle_beta   90.00
_cell.angle_gamma   90.00
#
_symmetry.space_group_name_H-M   'P 1'
#
loop_
_entity.id
_entity.type
_entity.pdbx_description
1 polymer ?
#
loop_
_entity_poly.entity_id
_entity_poly.type
_entity_poly.pdbx_seq_one_letter_code
_entity_poly.pdbx_strand_id
1 'polypeptide(L)'
;MLSLARRPLSAAVPAGNLFGIYLFQCPDTMGIVARLSEYIASRGGNIHSVDVFVPDHKPIFYSRSELNYNPMLWPRDLLHTNFLNLSQHFNAQRSTVRVPDLDPKYKTSVLASKQDFNAGVKLIGATSHFVTPELDAGPIIEQMVERVSHRDMLQSFVVKSENLEKQCLAEAIKSYCELRVLPYELKKTVVL
;
A
#
# COMPACT_ATOMS: atom_id res chain seq x y z
N MET A 1 35.60 -4.30 10.82
CA MET A 1 34.37 -4.40 11.65
C MET A 1 33.90 -3.00 12.02
N LEU A 2 33.08 -2.39 11.17
CA LEU A 2 32.42 -1.11 11.51
C LEU A 2 31.12 -1.44 12.24
N SER A 3 31.14 -1.22 13.56
CA SER A 3 30.00 -1.34 14.45
C SER A 3 28.95 -0.29 14.09
N LEU A 4 27.84 -0.72 13.48
CA LEU A 4 26.62 0.06 13.38
C LEU A 4 25.99 0.11 14.77
N ALA A 5 26.40 1.10 15.56
CA ALA A 5 25.73 1.43 16.81
C ALA A 5 24.26 1.76 16.51
N ARG A 6 23.35 0.86 16.92
CA ARG A 6 21.92 1.12 16.98
C ARG A 6 21.70 2.31 17.92
N ARG A 7 21.35 3.48 17.38
CA ARG A 7 20.83 4.58 18.20
C ARG A 7 19.55 4.09 18.89
N PRO A 8 19.40 4.26 20.21
CA PRO A 8 18.12 4.04 20.85
C PRO A 8 17.16 5.13 20.34
N LEU A 9 16.11 4.73 19.63
CA LEU A 9 14.97 5.59 19.30
C LEU A 9 14.16 5.80 20.59
N SER A 10 14.64 6.65 21.49
CA SER A 10 13.78 7.30 22.48
C SER A 10 13.13 8.51 21.80
N ALA A 11 12.29 8.26 20.79
CA ALA A 11 11.35 9.27 20.34
C ALA A 11 10.28 9.37 21.43
N ALA A 12 10.05 10.57 21.96
CA ALA A 12 8.98 10.82 22.92
C ALA A 12 7.66 10.26 22.34
N VAL A 13 6.98 9.40 23.08
CA VAL A 13 5.67 8.87 22.67
C VAL A 13 4.73 10.07 22.50
N PRO A 14 4.14 10.28 21.32
CA PRO A 14 3.26 11.43 21.11
C PRO A 14 2.11 11.44 22.10
N ALA A 15 1.84 12.60 22.70
CA ALA A 15 0.72 12.80 23.60
C ALA A 15 -0.58 12.89 22.77
N GLY A 16 -1.07 11.74 22.29
CA GLY A 16 -2.27 11.66 21.46
C GLY A 16 -2.49 10.25 20.91
N ASN A 17 -3.68 10.03 20.36
CA ASN A 17 -3.94 8.81 19.60
C ASN A 17 -3.08 8.80 18.33
N LEU A 18 -2.51 7.64 18.01
CA LEU A 18 -1.75 7.44 16.79
C LEU A 18 -2.61 6.73 15.75
N PHE A 19 -2.35 7.06 14.49
CA PHE A 19 -2.93 6.39 13.34
C PHE A 19 -2.12 5.15 12.97
N GLY A 20 -2.81 4.02 12.81
CA GLY A 20 -2.26 2.75 12.40
C GLY A 20 -3.00 2.18 11.19
N ILE A 21 -2.27 1.47 10.33
CA ILE A 21 -2.80 0.70 9.22
C ILE A 21 -2.47 -0.74 9.48
N TYR A 22 -3.47 -1.60 9.54
CA TYR A 22 -3.31 -3.04 9.70
C TYR A 22 -3.73 -3.78 8.44
N LEU A 23 -2.77 -4.46 7.83
CA LEU A 23 -2.93 -5.25 6.61
C LEU A 23 -2.87 -6.73 6.97
N PHE A 24 -3.90 -7.47 6.57
CA PHE A 24 -4.07 -8.87 6.92
C PHE A 24 -4.45 -9.70 5.69
N GLN A 25 -3.80 -10.86 5.56
CA GLN A 25 -4.05 -11.84 4.52
C GLN A 25 -3.97 -13.22 5.13
N CYS A 26 -5.04 -14.00 5.03
CA CYS A 26 -5.11 -15.37 5.56
C CYS A 26 -5.96 -16.28 4.65
N PRO A 27 -5.89 -17.61 4.82
CA PRO A 27 -6.92 -18.50 4.28
C PRO A 27 -8.31 -18.09 4.77
N ASP A 28 -9.28 -18.06 3.87
CA ASP A 28 -10.63 -17.62 4.21
C ASP A 28 -11.31 -18.61 5.17
N THR A 29 -11.91 -18.08 6.23
CA THR A 29 -12.63 -18.83 7.26
C THR A 29 -13.64 -17.95 7.98
N MET A 30 -14.65 -18.57 8.56
CA MET A 30 -15.66 -17.87 9.34
C MET A 30 -15.03 -17.16 10.56
N GLY A 31 -15.46 -15.92 10.81
CA GLY A 31 -15.15 -15.20 12.05
C GLY A 31 -13.89 -14.32 12.01
N ILE A 32 -13.19 -14.22 10.87
CA ILE A 32 -12.00 -13.37 10.74
C ILE A 32 -12.31 -11.92 11.14
N VAL A 33 -13.26 -11.26 10.49
CA VAL A 33 -13.61 -9.85 10.74
C VAL A 33 -14.04 -9.63 12.20
N ALA A 34 -14.85 -10.53 12.76
CA ALA A 34 -15.28 -10.44 14.15
C ALA A 34 -14.08 -10.50 15.10
N ARG A 35 -13.15 -11.44 14.86
CA ARG A 35 -11.98 -11.59 15.72
C ARG A 35 -11.00 -10.43 15.58
N LEU A 36 -10.75 -9.94 14.36
CA LEU A 36 -9.90 -8.77 14.13
C LEU A 36 -10.45 -7.54 14.86
N SER A 37 -11.75 -7.27 14.69
CA SER A 37 -12.41 -6.11 15.29
C SER A 37 -12.48 -6.20 16.82
N GLU A 38 -12.86 -7.35 17.37
CA GLU A 38 -12.84 -7.62 18.81
C GLU A 38 -11.44 -7.41 19.39
N TYR A 39 -10.42 -7.93 18.72
CA TYR A 39 -9.04 -7.84 19.18
C TYR A 39 -8.54 -6.38 19.24
N ILE A 40 -8.83 -5.58 18.21
CA ILE A 40 -8.51 -4.15 18.19
C ILE A 40 -9.28 -3.41 19.28
N ALA A 41 -10.58 -3.65 19.42
CA ALA A 41 -11.43 -3.00 20.40
C ALA A 41 -11.01 -3.33 21.85
N SER A 42 -10.64 -4.59 22.13
CA SER A 42 -10.19 -5.05 23.45
C SER A 42 -8.94 -4.34 23.96
N ARG A 43 -8.18 -3.69 23.07
CA ARG A 43 -6.98 -2.91 23.37
C ARG A 43 -7.22 -1.40 23.37
N GLY A 44 -8.49 -0.98 23.24
CA GLY A 44 -8.86 0.44 23.14
C GLY A 44 -8.55 1.07 21.79
N GLY A 45 -8.35 0.27 20.75
CA GLY A 45 -8.25 0.76 19.38
C GLY A 45 -9.64 1.07 18.80
N ASN A 46 -9.74 2.15 18.04
CA ASN A 46 -10.94 2.54 17.30
C ASN A 46 -10.70 2.43 15.81
N ILE A 47 -11.48 1.59 15.13
CA ILE A 47 -11.39 1.39 13.68
C ILE A 47 -12.14 2.52 12.97
N HIS A 48 -11.50 3.17 12.01
CA HIS A 48 -12.09 4.23 11.18
C HIS A 48 -12.64 3.69 9.87
N SER A 49 -11.89 2.82 9.21
CA SER A 49 -12.27 2.20 7.95
C SER A 49 -11.75 0.77 7.89
N VAL A 50 -12.50 -0.08 7.19
CA VAL A 50 -12.09 -1.45 6.88
C VAL A 50 -12.47 -1.76 5.45
N ASP A 51 -11.47 -2.16 4.69
CA ASP A 51 -11.64 -2.71 3.34
C ASP A 51 -11.46 -4.22 3.44
N VAL A 52 -12.39 -4.99 2.87
CA VAL A 52 -12.37 -6.45 2.86
C VAL A 52 -12.55 -6.96 1.44
N PHE A 53 -11.73 -7.92 1.05
CA PHE A 53 -11.84 -8.58 -0.25
C PHE A 53 -11.64 -10.09 -0.11
N VAL A 54 -12.56 -10.87 -0.67
CA VAL A 54 -12.50 -12.33 -0.76
C VAL A 54 -12.79 -12.71 -2.22
N PRO A 55 -11.85 -13.31 -2.96
CA PRO A 55 -12.09 -13.72 -4.34
C PRO A 55 -13.00 -14.96 -4.44
N ASP A 56 -13.94 -14.97 -5.40
CA ASP A 56 -14.91 -16.08 -5.58
C ASP A 56 -14.28 -17.47 -5.82
N HIS A 57 -13.07 -17.51 -6.38
CA HIS A 57 -12.41 -18.74 -6.81
C HIS A 57 -11.17 -19.10 -6.00
N LYS A 58 -10.89 -18.38 -4.90
CA LYS A 58 -9.74 -18.66 -4.03
C LYS A 58 -10.12 -18.45 -2.57
N PRO A 59 -9.85 -19.43 -1.68
CA PRO A 59 -10.15 -19.31 -0.26
C PRO A 59 -9.08 -18.44 0.43
N ILE A 60 -8.94 -17.19 0.02
CA ILE A 60 -8.02 -16.22 0.61
C ILE A 60 -8.82 -14.99 0.98
N PHE A 61 -8.64 -14.55 2.21
CA PHE A 61 -9.21 -13.34 2.76
C PHE A 61 -8.15 -12.24 2.80
N TYR A 62 -8.52 -11.04 2.36
CA TYR A 62 -7.73 -9.82 2.46
C TYR A 62 -8.49 -8.78 3.28
N SER A 63 -7.81 -8.12 4.20
CA SER A 63 -8.36 -6.92 4.83
C SER A 63 -7.31 -5.86 5.10
N ARG A 64 -7.74 -4.61 5.01
CA ARG A 64 -7.00 -3.43 5.44
C ARG A 64 -7.86 -2.66 6.44
N SER A 65 -7.33 -2.40 7.63
CA SER A 65 -8.02 -1.64 8.67
C SER A 65 -7.22 -0.40 9.01
N GLU A 66 -7.87 0.76 8.95
CA GLU A 66 -7.33 2.01 9.50
C GLU A 66 -7.87 2.19 10.91
N LEU A 67 -6.98 2.46 11.86
CA LEU A 67 -7.34 2.53 13.27
C LEU A 67 -6.58 3.63 14.00
N ASN A 68 -7.24 4.22 14.99
CA ASN A 68 -6.58 5.06 15.98
C ASN A 68 -6.41 4.28 17.29
N TYR A 69 -5.27 4.43 17.93
CA TYR A 69 -5.02 3.79 19.22
C TYR A 69 -4.17 4.69 20.13
N ASN A 70 -4.30 4.49 21.44
CA ASN A 70 -3.48 5.21 22.41
C ASN A 70 -2.15 4.45 22.64
N PRO A 71 -0.98 5.01 22.29
CA PRO A 71 0.29 4.32 22.43
C PRO A 71 0.71 4.08 23.89
N MET A 72 0.11 4.78 24.86
CA MET A 72 0.32 4.52 26.29
C MET A 72 -0.38 3.23 26.74
N LEU A 73 -1.52 2.89 26.14
CA LEU A 73 -2.29 1.68 26.45
C LEU A 73 -1.88 0.49 25.58
N TRP A 74 -1.49 0.77 24.32
CA TRP A 74 -1.07 -0.26 23.37
C TRP A 74 0.27 0.14 22.71
N PRO A 75 1.40 -0.07 23.41
CA PRO A 75 2.72 0.33 22.91
C PRO A 75 3.09 -0.38 21.60
N ARG A 76 3.94 0.27 20.79
CA ARG A 76 4.31 -0.18 19.44
C ARG A 76 4.91 -1.61 19.40
N ASP A 77 5.65 -2.04 20.42
CA ASP A 77 6.19 -3.40 20.49
C ASP A 77 5.07 -4.42 20.75
N LEU A 78 4.17 -4.10 21.68
CA LEU A 78 3.04 -4.95 22.02
C LEU A 78 2.03 -5.04 20.86
N LEU A 79 1.77 -3.92 20.17
CA LEU A 79 0.96 -3.86 18.95
C LEU A 79 1.45 -4.87 17.91
N HIS A 80 2.75 -4.88 17.63
CA HIS A 80 3.36 -5.80 16.69
C HIS A 80 3.22 -7.26 17.14
N THR A 81 3.59 -7.58 18.39
CA THR A 81 3.47 -8.95 18.92
C THR A 81 2.03 -9.44 18.95
N ASN A 82 1.07 -8.56 19.25
CA ASN A 82 -0.35 -8.88 19.29
C ASN A 82 -0.88 -9.28 17.91
N PHE A 83 -0.58 -8.50 16.87
CA PHE A 83 -0.96 -8.85 15.50
C PHE A 83 -0.20 -10.07 14.94
N LEU A 84 1.00 -10.35 15.45
CA LEU A 84 1.72 -11.59 15.13
C LEU A 84 1.03 -12.82 15.74
N ASN A 85 0.56 -12.74 16.99
CA ASN A 85 -0.18 -13.85 17.61
C ASN A 85 -1.49 -14.12 16.87
N LEU A 86 -2.18 -13.05 16.43
CA LEU A 86 -3.40 -13.16 15.62
C LEU A 86 -3.12 -13.80 14.26
N SER A 87 -1.95 -13.53 13.68
CA SER A 87 -1.53 -14.13 12.41
C SER A 87 -1.34 -15.63 12.52
N GLN A 88 -0.76 -16.11 13.63
CA GLN A 88 -0.59 -17.55 13.88
C GLN A 88 -1.94 -18.26 14.02
N HIS A 89 -2.91 -17.63 14.68
CA HIS A 89 -4.25 -18.21 14.87
C HIS A 89 -4.96 -18.51 13.54
N PHE A 90 -4.82 -17.63 12.55
CA PHE A 90 -5.46 -17.78 11.24
C PHE A 90 -4.53 -18.32 10.14
N ASN A 91 -3.31 -18.76 10.49
CA ASN A 91 -2.29 -19.16 9.49
C ASN A 91 -2.07 -18.10 8.40
N ALA A 92 -2.05 -16.83 8.81
CA ALA A 92 -2.02 -15.70 7.90
C ALA A 92 -0.71 -15.66 7.10
N GLN A 93 -0.82 -15.52 5.77
CA GLN A 93 0.34 -15.28 4.90
C GLN A 93 0.92 -13.88 5.10
N ARG A 94 0.10 -12.90 5.53
CA ARG A 94 0.56 -11.55 5.85
C ARG A 94 -0.20 -10.98 7.04
N SER A 95 0.54 -10.42 7.99
CA SER A 95 0.01 -9.63 9.11
C SER A 95 1.00 -8.50 9.34
N THR A 96 0.66 -7.31 8.87
CA THR A 96 1.56 -6.16 8.88
C THR A 96 0.82 -4.97 9.47
N VAL A 97 1.38 -4.42 10.55
CA VAL A 97 0.93 -3.17 11.12
C VAL A 97 1.94 -2.08 10.78
N ARG A 98 1.45 -0.94 10.31
CA ARG A 98 2.25 0.26 10.08
C ARG A 98 1.67 1.43 10.86
N VAL A 99 2.54 2.18 11.52
CA VAL A 99 2.25 3.40 12.24
C VAL A 99 3.06 4.51 11.58
N PRO A 100 2.51 5.26 10.61
CA PRO A 100 3.28 6.16 9.76
C PRO A 100 4.13 7.19 10.50
N ASP A 101 3.73 7.59 11.71
CA ASP A 101 4.46 8.57 12.53
C ASP A 101 5.62 7.96 13.31
N LEU A 102 5.62 6.65 13.54
CA LEU A 102 6.68 5.94 14.26
C LEU A 102 7.61 5.14 13.33
N ASP A 103 7.05 4.59 12.25
CA ASP A 103 7.80 3.73 11.34
C ASP A 103 8.66 4.56 10.36
N PRO A 104 9.81 4.02 9.91
CA PRO A 104 10.62 4.67 8.91
C PRO A 104 9.79 5.04 7.67
N LYS A 105 9.99 6.27 7.18
CA LYS A 105 9.43 6.68 5.89
C LYS A 105 10.06 5.83 4.78
N TYR A 106 9.27 5.48 3.77
CA TYR A 106 9.77 4.76 2.60
C TYR A 106 10.82 5.62 1.89
N LYS A 107 11.92 4.98 1.47
CA LYS A 107 12.92 5.60 0.61
C LYS A 107 12.60 5.19 -0.81
N THR A 108 12.15 6.14 -1.62
CA THR A 108 11.72 5.89 -3.00
C THR A 108 12.68 6.59 -3.96
N SER A 109 13.10 5.88 -5.01
CA SER A 109 13.85 6.42 -6.13
C SER A 109 12.96 6.41 -7.37
N VAL A 110 12.96 7.49 -8.12
CA VAL A 110 12.20 7.61 -9.38
C VAL A 110 13.18 7.65 -10.54
N LEU A 111 12.97 6.79 -11.54
CA LEU A 111 13.72 6.75 -12.79
C LEU A 111 12.72 6.97 -13.93
N ALA A 112 13.08 7.84 -14.88
CA ALA A 112 12.22 8.21 -16.01
C ALA A 112 13.02 8.19 -17.31
N SER A 113 12.36 7.85 -18.42
CA SER A 113 12.90 7.87 -19.78
C SER A 113 11.89 8.50 -20.75
N LYS A 114 12.36 9.02 -21.88
CA LYS A 114 11.54 9.76 -22.85
C LYS A 114 11.09 8.85 -24.00
N GLN A 115 9.82 8.92 -24.39
CA GLN A 115 9.25 8.16 -25.53
C GLN A 115 8.86 9.04 -26.73
N ASP A 116 8.60 8.40 -27.88
CA ASP A 116 8.51 9.01 -29.22
C ASP A 116 7.05 9.26 -29.72
N PHE A 117 6.85 10.29 -30.55
CA PHE A 117 5.58 11.03 -30.71
C PHE A 117 4.72 10.67 -31.96
N ASN A 118 5.25 9.96 -32.95
CA ASN A 118 4.71 10.00 -34.32
C ASN A 118 3.54 9.05 -34.66
N ALA A 119 2.53 8.90 -33.81
CA ALA A 119 1.44 7.91 -34.03
C ALA A 119 0.03 8.50 -34.27
N GLY A 120 -0.17 9.83 -34.27
CA GLY A 120 -1.47 10.45 -34.57
C GLY A 120 -2.61 10.13 -33.58
N VAL A 121 -2.26 9.66 -32.37
CA VAL A 121 -3.16 9.15 -31.34
C VAL A 121 -4.19 10.18 -30.85
N LYS A 122 -5.26 9.70 -30.19
CA LYS A 122 -6.31 10.52 -29.56
C LYS A 122 -6.37 10.37 -28.04
N LEU A 123 -5.60 9.43 -27.52
CA LEU A 123 -5.38 9.19 -26.11
C LEU A 123 -3.89 8.94 -25.91
N ILE A 124 -3.38 9.40 -24.77
CA ILE A 124 -2.11 8.98 -24.19
C ILE A 124 -2.41 8.26 -22.89
N GLY A 125 -1.55 7.33 -22.50
CA GLY A 125 -1.71 6.53 -21.29
C GLY A 125 -0.42 6.47 -20.50
N ALA A 126 -0.56 6.33 -19.18
CA ALA A 126 0.53 5.96 -18.28
C ALA A 126 0.12 4.73 -17.48
N THR A 127 1.07 3.85 -17.19
CA THR A 127 0.85 2.64 -16.40
C THR A 127 1.97 2.51 -15.38
N SER A 128 1.61 2.39 -14.11
CA SER A 128 2.53 2.07 -13.04
C SER A 128 2.36 0.61 -12.64
N HIS A 129 3.44 -0.15 -12.63
CA HIS A 129 3.44 -1.58 -12.31
C HIS A 129 4.68 -1.97 -11.50
N PHE A 130 4.62 -3.11 -10.83
CA PHE A 130 5.82 -3.68 -10.21
C PHE A 130 6.82 -4.15 -11.28
N VAL A 131 8.11 -4.09 -10.97
CA VAL A 131 9.16 -4.58 -11.88
C VAL A 131 9.26 -6.10 -11.77
N THR A 132 9.26 -6.78 -12.92
CA THR A 132 9.46 -8.23 -13.07
C THR A 132 10.64 -8.51 -14.02
N PRO A 133 11.16 -9.75 -14.06
CA PRO A 133 12.17 -10.14 -15.05
C PRO A 133 11.69 -9.97 -16.50
N GLU A 134 10.39 -10.17 -16.76
CA GLU A 134 9.80 -9.84 -18.05
C GLU A 134 9.57 -8.33 -18.18
N LEU A 135 10.08 -7.74 -19.28
CA LEU A 135 9.97 -6.32 -19.59
C LEU A 135 8.50 -5.90 -19.68
N ASP A 136 8.13 -4.85 -18.94
CA ASP A 136 6.80 -4.22 -18.91
C ASP A 136 5.61 -5.16 -18.66
N ALA A 137 5.85 -6.31 -18.00
CA ALA A 137 4.84 -7.36 -17.79
C ALA A 137 4.50 -7.61 -16.32
N GLY A 138 4.91 -6.69 -15.43
CA GLY A 138 4.66 -6.83 -14.01
C GLY A 138 3.23 -6.45 -13.60
N PRO A 139 2.81 -6.84 -12.39
CA PRO A 139 1.48 -6.51 -11.89
C PRO A 139 1.21 -5.00 -11.85
N ILE A 140 0.14 -4.60 -12.54
CA ILE A 140 -0.31 -3.21 -12.64
C ILE A 140 -0.83 -2.72 -11.29
N ILE A 141 -0.48 -1.50 -10.93
CA ILE A 141 -0.92 -0.80 -9.71
C ILE A 141 -1.91 0.32 -10.07
N GLU A 142 -1.60 1.12 -11.09
CA GLU A 142 -2.39 2.27 -11.50
C GLU A 142 -2.29 2.47 -13.02
N GLN A 143 -3.38 2.92 -13.64
CA GLN A 143 -3.42 3.28 -15.06
C GLN A 143 -4.23 4.55 -15.27
N MET A 144 -3.66 5.50 -15.98
CA MET A 144 -4.32 6.76 -16.29
C MET A 144 -4.30 7.02 -17.80
N VAL A 145 -5.32 7.73 -18.29
CA VAL A 145 -5.42 8.15 -19.68
C VAL A 145 -5.77 9.62 -19.77
N GLU A 146 -5.21 10.31 -20.77
CA GLU A 146 -5.55 11.70 -21.08
C GLU A 146 -5.88 11.84 -22.57
N ARG A 147 -6.86 12.72 -22.87
CA ARG A 147 -7.25 13.02 -24.26
C ARG A 147 -6.28 13.97 -24.93
N VAL A 148 -5.94 13.63 -26.18
CA VAL A 148 -5.16 14.47 -27.08
C VAL A 148 -5.89 14.63 -28.42
N SER A 149 -5.59 15.72 -29.12
CA SER A 149 -6.27 16.15 -30.33
C SER A 149 -5.26 16.49 -31.42
N HIS A 150 -5.73 16.64 -32.66
CA HIS A 150 -4.92 17.11 -33.78
C HIS A 150 -4.40 18.54 -33.62
N ARG A 151 -4.88 19.29 -32.61
CA ARG A 151 -4.45 20.65 -32.30
C ARG A 151 -3.27 20.68 -31.31
N ASP A 152 -2.96 19.56 -30.68
CA ASP A 152 -1.83 19.46 -29.77
C ASP A 152 -0.53 19.42 -30.58
N MET A 153 0.34 20.39 -30.32
CA MET A 153 1.70 20.42 -30.87
C MET A 153 2.60 19.47 -30.08
N LEU A 154 3.77 19.11 -30.64
CA LEU A 154 4.75 18.25 -29.98
C LEU A 154 5.07 18.71 -28.54
N GLN A 155 5.28 20.03 -28.34
CA GLN A 155 5.60 20.56 -27.02
C GLN A 155 4.47 20.36 -26.00
N SER A 156 3.21 20.64 -26.39
CA SER A 156 2.06 20.42 -25.50
C SER A 156 1.82 18.95 -25.22
N PHE A 157 2.08 18.08 -26.21
CA PHE A 157 1.94 16.65 -26.04
C PHE A 157 2.95 16.09 -25.04
N VAL A 158 4.22 16.48 -25.14
CA VAL A 158 5.28 16.06 -24.20
C VAL A 158 4.92 16.47 -22.78
N VAL A 159 4.45 17.71 -22.58
CA VAL A 159 4.03 18.20 -21.25
C VAL A 159 2.86 17.37 -20.71
N LYS A 160 1.85 17.06 -21.53
CA LYS A 160 0.73 16.20 -21.12
C LYS A 160 1.19 14.80 -20.74
N SER A 161 2.05 14.18 -21.56
CA SER A 161 2.61 12.85 -21.29
C SER A 161 3.38 12.81 -19.98
N GLU A 162 4.30 13.76 -19.78
CA GLU A 162 5.08 13.82 -18.54
C GLU A 162 4.19 14.05 -17.30
N ASN A 163 3.17 14.89 -17.42
CA ASN A 163 2.24 15.13 -16.32
C ASN A 163 1.42 13.88 -16.01
N LEU A 164 0.92 13.18 -17.02
CA LEU A 164 0.17 11.95 -16.87
C LEU A 164 1.01 10.85 -16.21
N GLU A 165 2.26 10.68 -16.62
CA GLU A 165 3.21 9.74 -16.00
C GLU A 165 3.49 10.09 -14.54
N LYS A 166 3.76 11.38 -14.24
CA LYS A 166 3.99 11.85 -12.86
C LYS A 166 2.79 11.58 -11.97
N GLN A 167 1.58 11.85 -12.45
CA GLN A 167 0.34 11.61 -11.69
C GLN A 167 0.10 10.11 -11.46
N CYS A 168 0.21 9.30 -12.52
CA CYS A 168 0.04 7.85 -12.43
C CYS A 168 1.02 7.23 -11.43
N LEU A 169 2.29 7.65 -11.49
CA LEU A 169 3.31 7.16 -10.57
C LEU A 169 3.11 7.66 -9.14
N ALA A 170 2.70 8.92 -8.96
CA ALA A 170 2.44 9.49 -7.64
C ALA A 170 1.30 8.74 -6.92
N GLU A 171 0.19 8.46 -7.61
CA GLU A 171 -0.92 7.70 -7.03
C GLU A 171 -0.55 6.24 -6.75
N ALA A 172 0.26 5.61 -7.61
CA ALA A 172 0.78 4.26 -7.35
C ALA A 172 1.69 4.22 -6.11
N ILE A 173 2.62 5.18 -5.98
CA ILE A 173 3.51 5.29 -4.82
C ILE A 173 2.71 5.57 -3.54
N LYS A 174 1.73 6.47 -3.61
CA LYS A 174 0.87 6.79 -2.48
C LYS A 174 0.10 5.56 -2.01
N SER A 175 -0.57 4.87 -2.93
CA SER A 175 -1.31 3.64 -2.65
C SER A 175 -0.41 2.56 -2.05
N TYR A 176 0.81 2.39 -2.57
CA TYR A 176 1.80 1.47 -2.01
C TYR A 176 2.22 1.86 -0.58
N CYS A 177 2.50 3.15 -0.35
CA CYS A 177 2.88 3.66 0.96
C CYS A 177 1.75 3.51 1.99
N GLU A 178 0.50 3.66 1.57
CA GLU A 178 -0.68 3.52 2.43
C GLU A 178 -1.12 2.05 2.64
N LEU A 179 -0.29 1.08 2.22
CA LEU A 179 -0.56 -0.37 2.28
C LEU A 179 -1.87 -0.76 1.59
N ARG A 180 -2.27 -0.01 0.56
CA ARG A 180 -3.46 -0.30 -0.25
C ARG A 180 -3.20 -1.39 -1.29
N VAL A 181 -1.95 -1.50 -1.74
CA VAL A 181 -1.57 -2.41 -2.84
C VAL A 181 -1.10 -3.75 -2.30
N LEU A 182 -1.83 -4.81 -2.65
CA LEU A 182 -1.50 -6.20 -2.36
C LEU A 182 -1.23 -6.97 -3.65
N PRO A 183 -0.12 -7.73 -3.76
CA PRO A 183 0.04 -8.67 -4.85
C PRO A 183 -1.07 -9.72 -4.83
N TYR A 184 -1.68 -9.96 -5.99
CA TYR A 184 -2.72 -10.95 -6.19
C TYR A 184 -2.36 -11.84 -7.39
N GLU A 185 -2.25 -13.14 -7.16
CA GLU A 185 -1.70 -14.07 -8.15
C GLU A 185 -0.29 -13.66 -8.62
N LEU A 186 0.13 -14.16 -9.78
CA LEU A 186 1.44 -13.84 -10.35
C LEU A 186 1.47 -12.48 -11.08
N LYS A 187 0.32 -11.95 -11.51
CA LYS A 187 0.24 -10.84 -12.46
C LYS A 187 -0.73 -9.71 -12.10
N LYS A 188 -1.39 -9.77 -10.94
CA LYS A 188 -2.42 -8.78 -10.57
C LYS A 188 -2.11 -8.16 -9.22
N THR A 189 -2.81 -7.08 -8.93
CA THR A 189 -2.84 -6.47 -7.60
C THR A 189 -4.29 -6.35 -7.14
N VAL A 190 -4.48 -6.33 -5.82
CA VAL A 190 -5.70 -5.87 -5.18
C VAL A 190 -5.36 -4.52 -4.56
N VAL A 191 -6.17 -3.51 -4.86
CA VAL A 191 -6.08 -2.19 -4.24
C VAL A 191 -7.24 -2.06 -3.27
N LEU A 192 -6.92 -1.98 -1.97
CA LEU A 192 -7.84 -1.83 -0.84
C LEU A 192 -7.98 -0.37 -0.41
#